data_AF-A0A238BUU1-F1
#
_entry.id   AF-A0A238BUU1-F1
#
_cell.length_a   1.000
_cell.length_b   1.000
_cell.length_c   1.000
_cell.angle_alpha   90.00
_cell.angle_beta   90.00
_cell.angle_gamma   90.00
#
_symmetry.space_group_name_H-M   'P 1'
#
loop_
_entity.id
_entity.type
_entity.pdbx_description
1 polymer ?
#
loop_
_entity_poly.entity_id
_entity_poly.type
_entity_poly.pdbx_seq_one_letter_code
_entity_poly.pdbx_strand_id
1 'polypeptide(L)'
;MAASKKQPLINSGEYQEVTIMFDDIPNFDNIAVSYKPEEAITLLNELFMKLDRLACKHSIFKVETIDDTNLTAKGAPKQTNNSCEILYHGRLA
;
A
#
# COMPACT_ATOMS: atom_id res chain seq x y z
N MET A 1 18.95 25.45 -31.82
CA MET A 1 19.30 24.18 -31.15
C MET A 1 18.35 23.99 -29.97
N ALA A 2 17.39 23.08 -30.07
CA ALA A 2 16.48 22.77 -28.96
C ALA A 2 17.15 21.73 -28.05
N ALA A 3 17.29 22.03 -26.77
CA ALA A 3 17.78 21.09 -25.77
C ALA A 3 16.77 19.96 -25.60
N SER A 4 17.15 18.74 -25.96
CA SER A 4 16.35 17.54 -25.72
C SER A 4 16.32 17.26 -24.22
N LYS A 5 15.15 17.42 -23.59
CA LYS A 5 14.91 17.01 -22.20
C LYS A 5 15.05 15.48 -22.14
N LYS A 6 16.17 14.98 -21.59
CA LYS A 6 16.29 13.57 -21.23
C LYS A 6 15.19 13.25 -20.22
N GLN A 7 14.19 12.47 -20.64
CA GLN A 7 13.25 11.86 -19.70
C GLN A 7 14.06 11.02 -18.71
N PRO A 8 13.69 11.02 -17.40
CA PRO A 8 14.35 10.16 -16.43
C PRO A 8 14.26 8.71 -16.91
N LEU A 9 15.36 7.98 -16.85
CA LEU A 9 15.42 6.57 -17.22
C LEU A 9 14.52 5.79 -16.25
N ILE A 10 13.33 5.40 -16.69
CA ILE A 10 12.42 4.59 -15.88
C ILE A 10 12.88 3.15 -15.98
N ASN A 11 13.36 2.59 -14.87
CA ASN A 11 13.69 1.17 -14.80
C ASN A 11 12.38 0.39 -14.67
N SER A 12 11.96 -0.26 -15.76
CA SER A 12 10.80 -1.14 -15.78
C SER A 12 11.26 -2.59 -15.72
N GLY A 13 10.49 -3.42 -15.02
CA GLY A 13 10.76 -4.84 -14.86
C GLY A 13 9.45 -5.60 -14.69
N GLU A 14 9.47 -6.86 -15.06
CA GLU A 14 8.33 -7.76 -14.94
C GLU A 14 8.57 -8.78 -13.82
N TYR A 15 7.51 -9.12 -13.10
CA TYR A 15 7.51 -10.18 -12.10
C TYR A 15 6.58 -11.28 -12.59
N GLN A 16 7.05 -12.54 -12.58
CA GLN A 16 6.27 -13.68 -13.08
C GLN A 16 4.98 -13.92 -12.29
N GLU A 17 5.06 -13.75 -10.96
CA GLU A 17 3.92 -13.91 -10.07
C GLU A 17 3.98 -12.85 -8.97
N VAL A 18 2.85 -12.18 -8.73
CA VAL A 18 2.65 -11.19 -7.66
C VAL A 18 1.22 -11.31 -7.18
N THR A 19 1.03 -11.24 -5.87
CA THR A 19 -0.29 -11.04 -5.26
C THR A 19 -0.43 -9.60 -4.82
N ILE A 20 -1.56 -8.98 -5.13
CA ILE A 20 -1.91 -7.61 -4.75
C ILE A 20 -3.12 -7.67 -3.81
N MET A 21 -3.09 -6.88 -2.74
CA MET A 21 -4.19 -6.75 -1.78
C MET A 21 -4.63 -5.30 -1.67
N PHE A 22 -5.94 -5.10 -1.74
CA PHE A 22 -6.62 -3.82 -1.54
C PHE A 22 -7.31 -3.87 -0.19
N ASP A 23 -6.82 -3.07 0.76
CA ASP A 23 -7.38 -2.97 2.10
C ASP A 23 -8.08 -1.63 2.27
N ASP A 24 -9.40 -1.67 2.20
CA ASP A 24 -10.25 -0.48 2.35
C ASP A 24 -10.70 -0.25 3.80
N ILE A 25 -10.92 1.01 4.16
CA ILE A 25 -11.45 1.40 5.47
C ILE A 25 -12.98 1.45 5.38
N PRO A 26 -13.69 0.53 6.05
CA PRO A 26 -15.14 0.49 5.94
C PRO A 26 -15.76 1.77 6.50
N ASN A 27 -16.72 2.32 5.75
CA ASN A 27 -17.47 3.54 6.11
C ASN A 27 -16.60 4.80 6.25
N PHE A 28 -15.48 4.90 5.54
CA PHE A 28 -14.65 6.11 5.58
C PHE A 28 -15.42 7.38 5.19
N ASP A 29 -16.36 7.30 4.23
CA ASP A 29 -17.26 8.40 3.88
C ASP A 29 -17.94 9.04 5.10
N ASN A 30 -18.42 8.20 6.03
CA ASN A 30 -19.07 8.69 7.25
C ASN A 30 -18.06 9.32 8.22
N ILE A 31 -16.86 8.77 8.29
CA ILE A 31 -15.76 9.32 9.11
C ILE A 31 -15.38 10.70 8.56
N ALA A 32 -15.19 10.82 7.25
CA ALA A 32 -14.81 12.06 6.58
C ALA A 32 -15.85 13.18 6.77
N VAL A 33 -17.14 12.84 6.84
CA VAL A 33 -18.23 13.81 7.04
C VAL A 33 -18.48 14.14 8.52
N SER A 34 -18.25 13.19 9.43
CA SER A 34 -18.62 13.35 10.86
C SER A 34 -17.50 13.91 11.73
N TYR A 35 -16.24 13.76 11.32
CA TYR A 35 -15.07 14.15 12.11
C TYR A 35 -14.54 15.52 11.69
N LYS A 36 -13.83 16.21 12.59
CA LYS A 36 -13.03 17.34 12.15
C LYS A 36 -11.87 16.85 11.27
N PRO A 37 -11.41 17.63 10.28
CA PRO A 37 -10.31 17.24 9.40
C PRO A 37 -9.05 16.75 10.14
N GLU A 38 -8.69 17.42 11.24
CA GLU A 38 -7.53 17.06 12.07
C GLU A 38 -7.69 15.69 12.75
N GLU A 39 -8.90 15.37 13.20
CA GLU A 39 -9.22 14.11 13.86
C GLU A 39 -9.23 12.95 12.85
N ALA A 40 -9.82 13.19 11.66
CA ALA A 40 -9.82 12.22 10.57
C ALA A 40 -8.41 11.89 10.09
N ILE A 41 -7.55 12.90 9.88
CA ILE A 41 -6.15 12.72 9.51
C ILE A 41 -5.39 11.94 10.59
N THR A 42 -5.61 12.27 11.86
CA THR A 42 -4.94 11.57 12.98
C THR A 42 -5.34 10.10 13.01
N LEU A 43 -6.64 9.79 12.87
CA LEU A 43 -7.14 8.42 12.83
C LEU A 43 -6.55 7.62 11.65
N LEU A 44 -6.57 8.20 10.44
CA LEU A 44 -6.00 7.58 9.25
C LEU A 44 -4.51 7.29 9.43
N ASN A 45 -3.76 8.27 9.95
CA ASN A 45 -2.33 8.12 10.16
C ASN A 45 -2.04 7.00 11.16
N GLU A 46 -2.76 6.94 12.29
CA GLU A 46 -2.59 5.85 13.26
C GLU A 46 -2.92 4.48 12.68
N LEU A 47 -3.97 4.37 11.85
CA LEU A 47 -4.36 3.12 11.20
C LEU A 47 -3.30 2.67 10.19
N PHE A 48 -2.90 3.54 9.27
CA PHE A 48 -1.89 3.22 8.27
C PHE A 48 -0.53 2.95 8.91
N MET A 49 -0.15 3.64 9.99
CA MET A 49 1.06 3.32 10.74
C MET A 49 1.04 1.90 11.32
N LYS A 50 -0.11 1.40 11.77
CA LYS A 50 -0.25 0.01 12.24
C LYS A 50 -0.11 -0.97 11.08
N LEU A 51 -0.78 -0.71 9.96
CA LEU A 51 -0.67 -1.52 8.74
C LEU A 51 0.77 -1.55 8.22
N ASP A 52 1.46 -0.42 8.21
CA ASP A 52 2.86 -0.31 7.76
C ASP A 52 3.80 -1.15 8.63
N ARG A 53 3.58 -1.17 9.96
CA ARG A 53 4.36 -2.03 10.87
C ARG A 53 4.14 -3.51 10.58
N LEU A 54 2.90 -3.93 10.32
CA LEU A 54 2.59 -5.31 9.95
C LEU A 54 3.20 -5.66 8.60
N ALA A 55 3.10 -4.76 7.62
CA ALA A 55 3.70 -4.94 6.31
C ALA A 55 5.22 -5.13 6.42
N CYS A 56 5.91 -4.29 7.21
CA CYS A 56 7.34 -4.46 7.49
C CYS A 56 7.64 -5.82 8.14
N LYS A 57 6.87 -6.23 9.16
CA LYS A 57 7.06 -7.50 9.87
C LYS A 57 6.95 -8.72 8.94
N HIS A 58 6.02 -8.69 7.98
CA HIS A 58 5.78 -9.79 7.03
C HIS A 58 6.54 -9.60 5.69
N SER A 59 7.41 -8.60 5.60
CA SER A 59 8.14 -8.22 4.38
C SER A 59 7.21 -8.03 3.17
N ILE A 60 6.02 -7.48 3.42
CA ILE A 60 5.04 -7.10 2.40
C ILE A 60 5.48 -5.76 1.82
N PHE A 61 5.38 -5.62 0.51
CA PHE A 61 5.72 -4.39 -0.17
C PHE A 61 4.50 -3.47 -0.19
N LYS A 62 4.61 -2.30 0.45
CA LYS A 62 3.61 -1.24 0.33
C LYS A 62 3.82 -0.54 -1.00
N VAL A 63 2.78 -0.53 -1.85
CA VAL A 63 2.82 0.13 -3.15
C VAL A 63 2.47 1.60 -2.96
N GLU A 64 1.27 1.87 -2.49
CA GLU A 64 0.75 3.23 -2.28
C GLU A 64 -0.50 3.22 -1.41
N THR A 65 -0.93 4.40 -0.99
CA THR A 65 -2.26 4.62 -0.39
C THR A 65 -3.05 5.46 -1.37
N ILE A 66 -4.26 5.02 -1.70
CA ILE A 66 -5.19 5.74 -2.56
C ILE A 66 -6.44 5.99 -1.73
N ASP A 67 -6.66 7.25 -1.36
CA ASP A 67 -7.75 7.67 -0.48
C ASP A 67 -7.74 6.89 0.85
N ASP A 68 -8.80 6.15 1.15
CA ASP A 68 -8.97 5.27 2.30
C ASP A 68 -8.45 3.84 2.08
N THR A 69 -8.02 3.51 0.87
CA THR A 69 -7.53 2.19 0.52
C THR A 69 -5.99 2.10 0.60
N ASN A 70 -5.50 1.07 1.27
CA ASN A 70 -4.09 0.68 1.26
C ASN A 70 -3.82 -0.35 0.16
N LEU A 71 -2.82 -0.09 -0.70
CA LEU A 71 -2.39 -1.02 -1.74
C LEU A 71 -1.08 -1.70 -1.33
N THR A 72 -1.13 -3.02 -1.12
CA THR A 72 0.05 -3.83 -0.84
C THR A 72 0.26 -4.93 -1.86
N ALA A 73 1.51 -5.37 -2.00
CA ALA A 73 1.90 -6.45 -2.89
C ALA A 73 2.91 -7.40 -2.22
N LYS A 74 2.89 -8.66 -2.65
CA LYS A 74 3.86 -9.68 -2.27
C LYS A 74 4.26 -10.51 -3.50
N GLY A 75 5.54 -10.88 -3.59
CA GLY A 75 6.14 -11.44 -4.81
C GLY A 75 7.01 -10.43 -5.58
N ALA A 76 6.96 -9.15 -5.18
CA ALA A 76 7.85 -8.08 -5.65
C ALA A 76 8.40 -7.25 -4.47
N PRO A 77 9.65 -6.76 -4.51
CA PRO A 77 10.67 -7.06 -5.52
C PRO A 77 11.27 -8.46 -5.38
N LYS A 78 10.98 -9.17 -4.27
CA LYS A 78 11.46 -10.52 -4.01
C LYS A 78 10.34 -11.53 -4.20
N GLN A 79 10.55 -12.47 -5.11
CA GLN A 79 9.65 -13.59 -5.36
C GLN A 79 9.50 -14.47 -4.11
N THR A 80 8.29 -14.98 -3.89
CA THR A 80 8.00 -15.87 -2.77
C THR A 80 6.91 -16.86 -3.15
N ASN A 81 7.06 -18.08 -2.67
CA ASN A 81 5.95 -19.03 -2.65
C ASN A 81 5.03 -18.59 -1.49
N ASN A 82 3.71 -18.71 -1.67
CA ASN A 82 2.68 -18.35 -0.69
C ASN A 82 2.42 -16.84 -0.50
N SER A 83 2.58 -16.04 -1.55
CA SER A 83 2.26 -14.59 -1.55
C SER A 83 0.87 -14.28 -0.98
N CYS A 84 -0.16 -15.03 -1.39
CA CYS A 84 -1.53 -14.88 -0.89
C CYS A 84 -1.66 -15.13 0.62
N GLU A 85 -1.05 -16.20 1.12
CA GLU A 85 -1.14 -16.57 2.54
C GLU A 85 -0.44 -15.53 3.42
N ILE A 86 0.72 -15.03 2.98
CA ILE A 86 1.47 -14.01 3.72
C ILE A 86 0.67 -12.71 3.82
N LEU A 87 0.03 -12.28 2.72
CA LEU A 87 -0.82 -11.08 2.73
C LEU A 87 -2.02 -11.27 3.66
N TYR A 88 -2.71 -12.41 3.56
CA TYR A 88 -3.87 -12.72 4.39
C TYR A 88 -3.52 -12.73 5.89
N HIS A 89 -2.46 -13.42 6.29
CA HIS A 89 -2.04 -13.43 7.70
C HIS A 89 -1.51 -12.08 8.16
N GLY A 90 -0.79 -11.35 7.30
CA GLY A 90 -0.31 -10.00 7.60
C GLY A 90 -1.44 -9.02 7.89
N ARG A 91 -2.62 -9.23 7.28
CA ARG A 91 -3.82 -8.42 7.51
C ARG A 91 -4.54 -8.72 8.84
N LEU A 92 -4.44 -9.96 9.32
CA LEU A 92 -5.12 -10.44 10.54
C LEU A 92 -4.28 -10.29 11.82
N ALA A 93 -2.97 -10.09 11.68
CA ALA A 93 -2.01 -10.00 12.79
C ALA A 93 -2.00 -8.62 13.49
#